data_AF-A0A9D1PRS0-F1
#
_entry.id   AF-A0A9D1PRS0-F1
#
_cell.length_a   1.000
_cell.length_b   1.000
_cell.length_c   1.000
_cell.angle_alpha   90.00
_cell.angle_beta   90.00
_cell.angle_gamma   90.00
#
_symmetry.space_group_name_H-M   'P 1'
#
loop_
_entity.id
_entity.type
_entity.pdbx_description
1 polymer ?
#
loop_
_entity_poly.entity_id
_entity_poly.type
_entity_poly.pdbx_seq_one_letter_code
_entity_poly.pdbx_strand_id
1 'polypeptide(L)'
;MDIKLAVVKGDGIGPEIIAEAEKVLDKVGEKFGHSFTYTDILAGGCAIDETGEPLPEESVRIAKESDSVLLGAVGGPKWDTLPGHLRPEKALLGLRSKLGLFANIRPAKLHAALADACPLRPEISKDGLDLVIVRELTGGLYFGDRGRRDGGLGGEEAYDELKYSEKEIERIGRVAFELAKKRDRKKVTSVDKANVIETSRLWREVMHRLAEEYPEVEYSDMLVDNCAMQLVRNPAQFDVIVTENMFGDILSDEASMTTGSIGMLPSSSLGEGTFGMYEPIHGSAPDIAGQNKANPIATILSCAMMLRDSFSLLEEAKAIETAVTKVLNDGYRTADIMDEGGKLLGTREMGDKIAENI
;
A
#
# COMPACT_ATOMS: atom_id res chain seq x y z
N MET A 1 10.22 -23.41 -2.59
CA MET A 1 9.80 -23.30 -1.17
C MET A 1 8.37 -23.78 -1.05
N ASP A 2 7.91 -24.11 0.15
CA ASP A 2 6.48 -24.29 0.43
C ASP A 2 6.03 -23.09 1.25
N ILE A 3 5.18 -22.24 0.69
CA ILE A 3 4.80 -20.94 1.24
C ILE A 3 3.31 -20.97 1.59
N LYS A 4 2.97 -20.66 2.85
CA LYS A 4 1.61 -20.59 3.35
C LYS A 4 1.14 -19.14 3.41
N LEU A 5 0.07 -18.84 2.71
CA LEU A 5 -0.50 -17.50 2.62
C LEU A 5 -1.88 -17.48 3.27
N ALA A 6 -2.08 -16.58 4.22
CA ALA A 6 -3.43 -16.19 4.63
C ALA A 6 -3.99 -15.22 3.59
N VAL A 7 -5.16 -15.52 3.05
CA VAL A 7 -5.75 -14.74 1.97
C VAL A 7 -7.02 -14.06 2.45
N VAL A 8 -6.99 -12.73 2.51
CA VAL A 8 -8.15 -11.89 2.75
C VAL A 8 -8.70 -11.46 1.39
N LYS A 9 -9.67 -12.19 0.85
CA LYS A 9 -10.38 -11.76 -0.37
C LYS A 9 -11.13 -10.45 -0.14
N GLY A 10 -11.78 -10.34 1.02
CA GLY A 10 -12.48 -9.14 1.46
C GLY A 10 -13.75 -8.84 0.65
N ASP A 11 -13.94 -7.58 0.28
CA ASP A 11 -15.18 -7.03 -0.25
C ASP A 11 -15.05 -6.51 -1.70
N GLY A 12 -16.19 -6.32 -2.38
CA GLY A 12 -16.25 -5.71 -3.70
C GLY A 12 -15.45 -6.48 -4.75
N ILE A 13 -14.48 -5.82 -5.41
CA ILE A 13 -13.59 -6.43 -6.40
C ILE A 13 -12.50 -7.34 -5.80
N GLY A 14 -12.33 -7.34 -4.48
CA GLY A 14 -11.28 -8.07 -3.78
C GLY A 14 -11.19 -9.55 -4.19
N PRO A 15 -12.30 -10.31 -4.22
CA PRO A 15 -12.29 -11.69 -4.72
C PRO A 15 -11.83 -11.84 -6.18
N GLU A 16 -12.16 -10.90 -7.06
CA GLU A 16 -11.79 -10.95 -8.48
C GLU A 16 -10.28 -10.75 -8.69
N ILE A 17 -9.71 -9.72 -8.06
CA ILE A 17 -8.28 -9.40 -8.21
C ILE A 17 -7.37 -10.41 -7.50
N ILE A 18 -7.83 -10.99 -6.38
CA ILE A 18 -7.09 -12.03 -5.65
C ILE A 18 -7.00 -13.31 -6.47
N ALA A 19 -8.08 -13.72 -7.14
CA ALA A 19 -8.06 -14.89 -8.01
C ALA A 19 -7.01 -14.76 -9.13
N GLU A 20 -6.84 -13.56 -9.68
CA GLU A 20 -5.81 -13.29 -10.70
C GLU A 20 -4.39 -13.24 -10.10
N ALA A 21 -4.24 -12.78 -8.86
CA ALA A 21 -2.98 -12.79 -8.15
C ALA A 21 -2.51 -14.22 -7.80
N GLU A 22 -3.41 -15.07 -7.28
CA GLU A 22 -3.16 -16.50 -7.02
C GLU A 22 -2.77 -17.22 -8.32
N LYS A 23 -3.46 -16.95 -9.44
CA LYS A 23 -3.12 -17.50 -10.76
C LYS A 23 -1.69 -17.17 -11.18
N VAL A 24 -1.24 -15.94 -10.97
CA VAL A 24 0.13 -15.51 -11.30
C VAL A 24 1.15 -16.15 -10.36
N LEU A 25 0.86 -16.21 -9.06
CA LEU A 25 1.71 -16.89 -8.07
C LEU A 25 1.89 -18.38 -8.41
N ASP A 26 0.82 -19.06 -8.81
CA ASP A 26 0.89 -20.47 -9.22
C ASP A 26 1.80 -20.67 -10.45
N LYS A 27 1.77 -19.75 -11.43
CA LYS A 27 2.70 -19.78 -12.56
C LYS A 27 4.14 -19.53 -12.17
N VAL A 28 4.38 -18.63 -11.22
CA VAL A 28 5.71 -18.46 -10.62
C VAL A 28 6.13 -19.76 -9.92
N GLY A 29 5.23 -20.40 -9.18
CA GLY A 29 5.48 -21.67 -8.50
C GLY A 29 5.86 -22.80 -9.47
N GLU A 30 5.11 -22.95 -10.56
CA GLU A 30 5.40 -23.90 -11.64
C GLU A 30 6.77 -23.66 -12.26
N LYS A 31 7.12 -22.41 -12.56
CA LYS A 31 8.36 -22.05 -13.26
C LYS A 31 9.61 -22.17 -12.38
N PHE A 32 9.52 -21.75 -11.12
CA PHE A 32 10.67 -21.62 -10.21
C PHE A 32 10.73 -22.75 -9.15
N GLY A 33 9.78 -23.68 -9.15
CA GLY A 33 9.77 -24.83 -8.24
C GLY A 33 9.38 -24.46 -6.82
N HIS A 34 8.27 -23.73 -6.68
CA HIS A 34 7.67 -23.38 -5.39
C HIS A 34 6.22 -23.87 -5.32
N SER A 35 5.73 -24.11 -4.11
CA SER A 35 4.31 -24.35 -3.84
C SER A 35 3.76 -23.21 -2.98
N PHE A 36 2.56 -22.78 -3.32
CA PHE A 36 1.79 -21.82 -2.54
C PHE A 36 0.55 -22.53 -2.00
N THR A 37 0.33 -22.42 -0.70
CA THR A 37 -0.88 -22.91 -0.03
C THR A 37 -1.67 -21.71 0.45
N TYR A 38 -2.88 -21.54 -0.08
CA TYR A 38 -3.76 -20.43 0.26
C TYR A 38 -4.77 -20.85 1.33
N THR A 39 -4.87 -20.07 2.40
CA THR A 39 -5.90 -20.24 3.44
C THR A 39 -6.77 -18.98 3.47
N ASP A 40 -7.99 -19.09 2.94
CA ASP A 40 -8.95 -18.00 2.98
C ASP A 40 -9.32 -17.65 4.42
N ILE A 41 -9.27 -16.35 4.76
CA ILE A 41 -9.68 -15.81 6.05
C ILE A 41 -10.65 -14.64 5.86
N LEU A 42 -11.58 -14.48 6.80
CA LEU A 42 -12.58 -13.42 6.77
C LEU A 42 -12.03 -12.12 7.34
N ALA A 43 -12.15 -11.03 6.60
CA ALA A 43 -11.93 -9.68 7.12
C ALA A 43 -12.71 -8.67 6.27
N GLY A 44 -13.32 -7.67 6.92
CA GLY A 44 -14.12 -6.63 6.26
C GLY A 44 -15.62 -6.87 6.35
N GLY A 45 -16.35 -6.39 5.34
CA GLY A 45 -17.80 -6.51 5.25
C GLY A 45 -18.30 -7.94 5.13
N CYS A 46 -17.59 -8.79 4.39
CA CYS A 46 -17.87 -10.21 4.28
C CYS A 46 -17.79 -10.91 5.65
N ALA A 47 -16.85 -10.50 6.51
CA ALA A 47 -16.75 -11.01 7.87
C ALA A 47 -17.92 -10.55 8.75
N ILE A 48 -18.34 -9.28 8.61
CA ILE A 48 -19.52 -8.75 9.32
C ILE A 48 -20.77 -9.56 8.94
N ASP A 49 -20.95 -9.83 7.65
CA ASP A 49 -22.11 -10.55 7.15
C ASP A 49 -22.18 -12.00 7.68
N GLU A 50 -21.04 -12.66 7.84
CA GLU A 50 -20.97 -14.05 8.26
C GLU A 50 -20.92 -14.22 9.78
N THR A 51 -20.21 -13.35 10.48
CA THR A 51 -19.86 -13.53 11.91
C THR A 51 -20.41 -12.43 12.82
N GLY A 52 -20.87 -11.31 12.24
CA GLY A 52 -21.24 -10.10 12.99
C GLY A 52 -20.06 -9.20 13.36
N GLU A 53 -18.81 -9.61 13.08
CA GLU A 53 -17.59 -8.85 13.40
C GLU A 53 -16.75 -8.59 12.15
N PRO A 54 -16.11 -7.41 12.03
CA PRO A 54 -15.26 -7.09 10.88
C PRO A 54 -13.95 -7.90 10.85
N LEU A 55 -13.48 -8.40 11.99
CA LEU A 55 -12.25 -9.19 12.08
C LEU A 55 -12.36 -10.26 13.16
N PRO A 56 -12.77 -11.48 12.79
CA PRO A 56 -12.81 -12.61 13.70
C PRO A 56 -11.42 -12.94 14.27
N GLU A 57 -11.36 -13.34 15.54
CA GLU A 57 -10.11 -13.79 16.19
C GLU A 57 -9.46 -14.99 15.46
N GLU A 58 -10.28 -15.86 14.87
CA GLU A 58 -9.81 -16.99 14.05
C GLU A 58 -8.97 -16.53 12.85
N SER A 59 -9.43 -15.50 12.14
CA SER A 59 -8.71 -14.91 11.00
C SER A 59 -7.35 -14.37 11.43
N VAL A 60 -7.28 -13.72 12.60
CA VAL A 60 -6.02 -13.21 13.15
C VAL A 60 -5.08 -14.36 13.51
N ARG A 61 -5.59 -15.46 14.08
CA ARG A 61 -4.77 -16.62 14.42
C ARG A 61 -4.16 -17.23 13.16
N ILE A 62 -4.96 -17.48 12.13
CA ILE A 62 -4.48 -18.04 10.86
C ILE A 62 -3.48 -17.11 10.19
N ALA A 63 -3.72 -15.79 10.21
CA ALA A 63 -2.78 -14.81 9.66
C ALA A 63 -1.41 -14.87 10.36
N LYS A 64 -1.38 -15.06 11.69
CA LYS A 64 -0.14 -15.21 12.48
C LYS A 64 0.58 -16.54 12.26
N GLU A 65 -0.15 -17.58 11.91
CA GLU A 65 0.38 -18.93 11.64
C GLU A 65 0.86 -19.10 10.20
N SER A 66 0.53 -18.16 9.32
CA SER A 66 0.94 -18.12 7.91
C SER A 66 2.31 -17.45 7.74
N ASP A 67 2.96 -17.69 6.61
CA ASP A 67 4.25 -17.08 6.30
C ASP A 67 4.11 -15.61 5.87
N SER A 68 2.95 -15.25 5.28
CA SER A 68 2.59 -13.89 4.89
C SER A 68 1.07 -13.76 4.69
N VAL A 69 0.57 -12.53 4.54
CA VAL A 69 -0.83 -12.21 4.28
C VAL A 69 -0.99 -11.52 2.93
N LEU A 70 -1.91 -11.99 2.10
CA LEU A 70 -2.35 -11.31 0.87
C LEU A 70 -3.76 -10.78 1.07
N LEU A 71 -3.99 -9.49 0.83
CA LEU A 71 -5.29 -8.84 1.00
C LEU A 71 -5.76 -8.19 -0.30
N GLY A 72 -7.03 -8.41 -0.65
CA GLY A 72 -7.70 -7.82 -1.80
C GLY A 72 -8.16 -6.39 -1.52
N ALA A 73 -9.36 -6.23 -0.96
CA ALA A 73 -9.86 -4.94 -0.52
C ALA A 73 -10.94 -5.11 0.56
N VAL A 74 -11.20 -4.08 1.37
CA VAL A 74 -12.32 -4.06 2.33
C VAL A 74 -13.15 -2.79 2.16
N GLY A 75 -14.44 -2.85 2.48
CA GLY A 75 -15.35 -1.71 2.45
C GLY A 75 -16.51 -1.84 1.46
N GLY A 76 -17.55 -1.05 1.68
CA GLY A 76 -18.67 -0.94 0.75
C GLY A 76 -19.91 -0.24 1.34
N PRO A 77 -20.77 0.35 0.50
CA PRO A 77 -21.93 1.16 0.92
C PRO A 77 -22.89 0.47 1.89
N LYS A 78 -22.94 -0.87 1.84
CA LYS A 78 -23.79 -1.68 2.72
C LYS A 78 -23.49 -1.44 4.21
N TRP A 79 -22.25 -1.13 4.57
CA TRP A 79 -21.80 -1.05 5.96
C TRP A 79 -21.54 0.39 6.44
N ASP A 80 -21.72 1.41 5.59
CA ASP A 80 -21.43 2.82 5.90
C ASP A 80 -22.27 3.41 7.03
N THR A 81 -23.43 2.81 7.31
CA THR A 81 -24.33 3.26 8.39
C THR A 81 -24.04 2.58 9.72
N LEU A 82 -23.16 1.57 9.74
CA LEU A 82 -22.84 0.85 10.97
C LEU A 82 -22.02 1.72 11.94
N PRO A 83 -22.12 1.44 13.26
CA PRO A 83 -21.24 2.05 14.25
C PRO A 83 -19.78 1.85 13.87
N GLY A 84 -18.91 2.82 14.17
CA GLY A 84 -17.52 2.80 13.71
C GLY A 84 -16.69 1.57 14.12
N HIS A 85 -17.07 0.84 15.17
CA HIS A 85 -16.42 -0.42 15.59
C HIS A 85 -16.86 -1.65 14.77
N LEU A 86 -17.96 -1.55 14.02
CA LEU A 86 -18.53 -2.60 13.18
C LEU A 86 -18.44 -2.23 11.69
N ARG A 87 -17.44 -1.45 11.29
CA ARG A 87 -17.22 -1.12 9.87
C ARG A 87 -16.06 -1.93 9.28
N PRO A 88 -16.06 -2.22 7.97
CA PRO A 88 -15.02 -3.02 7.32
C PRO A 88 -13.59 -2.52 7.56
N GLU A 89 -13.39 -1.20 7.62
CA GLU A 89 -12.06 -0.59 7.81
C GLU A 89 -11.44 -0.95 9.16
N LYS A 90 -12.26 -1.33 10.16
CA LYS A 90 -11.76 -1.85 11.43
C LYS A 90 -11.01 -3.17 11.28
N ALA A 91 -11.33 -3.95 10.25
CA ALA A 91 -10.60 -5.16 9.96
C ALA A 91 -9.16 -4.87 9.52
N LEU A 92 -9.01 -3.90 8.62
CA LEU A 92 -7.71 -3.50 8.10
C LEU A 92 -6.81 -2.92 9.20
N LEU A 93 -7.34 -1.99 10.00
CA LEU A 93 -6.61 -1.43 11.15
C LEU A 93 -6.30 -2.50 12.20
N GLY A 94 -7.24 -3.42 12.43
CA GLY A 94 -7.10 -4.52 13.37
C GLY A 94 -6.01 -5.51 12.95
N LEU A 95 -5.96 -5.91 11.67
CA LEU A 95 -4.90 -6.77 11.14
C LEU A 95 -3.54 -6.11 11.28
N ARG A 96 -3.39 -4.87 10.79
CA ARG A 96 -2.12 -4.11 10.86
C ARG A 96 -1.59 -4.03 12.29
N SER A 97 -2.45 -3.70 13.26
CA SER A 97 -2.07 -3.61 14.67
C SER A 97 -1.78 -4.98 15.29
N LYS A 98 -2.68 -5.97 15.15
CA LYS A 98 -2.54 -7.30 15.77
C LYS A 98 -1.38 -8.11 15.21
N LEU A 99 -0.94 -7.79 13.99
CA LEU A 99 0.23 -8.37 13.32
C LEU A 99 1.51 -7.53 13.48
N GLY A 100 1.43 -6.34 14.09
CA GLY A 100 2.59 -5.48 14.34
C GLY A 100 3.18 -4.85 13.07
N LEU A 101 2.37 -4.62 12.03
CA LEU A 101 2.81 -4.15 10.71
C LEU A 101 2.91 -2.62 10.67
N PHE A 102 4.01 -2.07 11.17
CA PHE A 102 4.17 -0.63 11.38
C PHE A 102 4.68 0.14 10.16
N ALA A 103 5.30 -0.53 9.18
CA ALA A 103 5.89 0.14 8.02
C ALA A 103 5.09 -0.14 6.75
N ASN A 104 4.39 0.87 6.25
CA ASN A 104 3.73 0.79 4.95
C ASN A 104 4.64 1.34 3.85
N ILE A 105 4.90 0.52 2.82
CA ILE A 105 5.75 0.86 1.69
C ILE A 105 4.87 0.96 0.45
N ARG A 106 4.82 2.15 -0.15
CA ARG A 106 4.02 2.46 -1.34
C ARG A 106 4.93 3.00 -2.46
N PRO A 107 5.41 2.14 -3.37
CA PRO A 107 6.14 2.60 -4.54
C PRO A 107 5.20 3.30 -5.53
N ALA A 108 5.52 4.53 -5.92
CA ALA A 108 4.85 5.27 -6.98
C ALA A 108 5.78 5.38 -8.18
N LYS A 109 5.50 4.56 -9.20
CA LYS A 109 6.31 4.47 -10.42
C LYS A 109 5.47 4.73 -11.66
N LEU A 110 5.89 5.69 -12.48
CA LEU A 110 5.27 5.92 -13.79
C LEU A 110 5.84 4.93 -14.80
N HIS A 111 4.98 4.04 -15.31
CA HIS A 111 5.34 3.15 -16.41
C HIS A 111 5.37 3.94 -17.72
N ALA A 112 6.41 3.76 -18.53
CA ALA A 112 6.54 4.46 -19.80
C ALA A 112 5.33 4.20 -20.73
N ALA A 113 4.78 2.99 -20.71
CA ALA A 113 3.57 2.62 -21.45
C ALA A 113 2.30 3.34 -20.98
N LEU A 114 2.32 3.95 -19.80
CA LEU A 114 1.21 4.67 -19.18
C LEU A 114 1.53 6.17 -19.00
N ALA A 115 2.56 6.68 -19.69
CA ALA A 115 2.97 8.08 -19.58
C ALA A 115 1.82 9.05 -19.90
N ASP A 116 0.96 8.69 -20.86
CA ASP A 116 -0.20 9.50 -21.27
C ASP A 116 -1.35 9.48 -20.25
N ALA A 117 -1.38 8.50 -19.35
CA ALA A 117 -2.35 8.46 -18.24
C ALA A 117 -1.93 9.40 -17.09
N CYS A 118 -0.66 9.82 -17.04
CA CYS A 118 -0.18 10.77 -16.05
C CYS A 118 -0.92 12.11 -16.19
N PRO A 119 -1.59 12.62 -15.14
CA PRO A 119 -2.31 13.89 -15.21
C PRO A 119 -1.37 15.11 -15.22
N LEU A 120 -0.08 14.89 -14.96
CA LEU A 120 0.92 15.96 -14.99
C LEU A 120 1.30 16.30 -16.42
N ARG A 121 1.70 17.55 -16.64
CA ARG A 121 2.17 17.98 -17.95
C ARG A 121 3.40 17.16 -18.39
N PRO A 122 3.54 16.80 -19.69
CA PRO A 122 4.66 16.00 -20.17
C PRO A 122 6.04 16.56 -19.79
N GLU A 123 6.21 17.88 -19.74
CA GLU A 123 7.47 18.50 -19.32
C GLU A 123 7.83 18.28 -17.84
N ILE A 124 6.88 17.86 -17.00
CA ILE A 124 7.07 17.49 -15.59
C ILE A 124 7.29 15.98 -15.46
N SER A 125 6.53 15.16 -16.18
CA SER A 125 6.59 13.70 -16.09
C SER A 125 7.69 13.05 -16.95
N LYS A 126 8.28 13.78 -17.90
CA LYS A 126 9.33 13.28 -18.81
C LYS A 126 10.57 12.71 -18.10
N ASP A 127 10.88 13.21 -16.91
CA ASP A 127 12.06 12.79 -16.15
C ASP A 127 11.78 11.48 -15.37
N GLY A 128 10.56 10.95 -15.50
CA GLY A 128 10.08 9.76 -14.81
C GLY A 128 9.60 10.05 -13.39
N LEU A 129 8.73 9.18 -12.90
CA LEU A 129 8.37 9.09 -11.50
C LEU A 129 8.84 7.73 -10.98
N ASP A 130 9.73 7.72 -10.01
CA ASP A 130 10.12 6.52 -9.27
C ASP A 130 10.50 6.96 -7.85
N LEU A 131 9.49 6.99 -6.98
CA LEU A 131 9.62 7.32 -5.57
C LEU A 131 8.93 6.25 -4.73
N VAL A 132 9.32 6.16 -3.46
CA VAL A 132 8.65 5.28 -2.49
C VAL A 132 8.26 6.07 -1.27
N ILE A 133 7.00 5.95 -0.85
CA ILE A 133 6.53 6.50 0.42
C ILE A 133 6.57 5.41 1.49
N VAL A 134 7.28 5.71 2.57
CA VAL A 134 7.40 4.92 3.79
C VAL A 134 6.57 5.59 4.86
N ARG A 135 5.40 5.03 5.12
CA ARG A 135 4.39 5.56 6.03
C ARG A 135 4.38 4.76 7.32
N GLU A 136 4.41 5.44 8.46
CA GLU A 136 4.11 4.78 9.75
C GLU A 136 2.63 4.37 9.79
N LEU A 137 2.34 3.13 10.17
CA LEU A 137 1.03 2.52 9.91
C LEU A 137 0.23 2.13 11.17
N THR A 138 0.86 2.14 12.35
CA THR A 138 0.28 1.58 13.59
C THR A 138 0.17 2.56 14.75
N GLY A 139 0.57 3.82 14.55
CA GLY A 139 0.51 4.89 15.53
C GLY A 139 -0.13 6.16 14.99
N GLY A 140 0.13 7.27 15.66
CA GLY A 140 -0.37 8.58 15.27
C GLY A 140 -1.88 8.75 15.50
N LEU A 141 -2.46 9.74 14.81
CA LEU A 141 -3.86 10.15 14.96
C LEU A 141 -4.85 8.99 14.78
N TYR A 142 -4.51 8.00 13.94
CA TYR A 142 -5.40 6.88 13.60
C TYR A 142 -5.51 5.83 14.70
N PHE A 143 -4.60 5.83 15.67
CA PHE A 143 -4.60 4.91 16.80
C PHE A 143 -4.70 5.63 18.16
N GLY A 144 -4.67 6.97 18.15
CA GLY A 144 -4.85 7.77 19.35
C GLY A 144 -6.28 7.78 19.89
N ASP A 145 -6.38 8.21 21.14
CA ASP A 145 -7.63 8.30 21.89
C ASP A 145 -8.55 9.30 21.18
N ARG A 146 -9.84 8.97 21.12
CA ARG A 146 -10.83 9.81 20.45
C ARG A 146 -12.18 9.71 21.13
N GLY A 147 -12.99 10.74 20.93
CA GLY A 147 -14.33 10.76 21.49
C GLY A 147 -15.09 12.02 21.18
N ARG A 148 -16.28 12.10 21.76
CA ARG A 148 -17.11 13.30 21.78
C ARG A 148 -17.42 13.67 23.23
N ARG A 149 -17.58 14.97 23.50
CA ARG A 149 -17.88 15.53 24.82
C ARG A 149 -18.75 16.77 24.69
N ASP A 150 -19.42 17.17 25.76
CA ASP A 150 -20.08 18.48 25.79
C ASP A 150 -19.02 19.59 25.81
N GLY A 151 -19.02 20.42 24.77
CA GLY A 151 -18.09 21.52 24.59
C GLY A 151 -18.46 22.72 25.45
N GLY A 152 -17.45 23.36 26.05
CA GLY A 152 -17.62 24.51 26.95
C GLY A 152 -18.22 25.77 26.30
N LEU A 153 -18.31 25.83 24.97
CA LEU A 153 -18.91 26.93 24.20
C LEU A 153 -20.39 26.67 23.82
N GLY A 154 -20.98 25.58 24.31
CA GLY A 154 -22.33 25.14 23.96
C GLY A 154 -22.34 24.30 22.68
N GLY A 155 -22.69 23.02 22.82
CA GLY A 155 -22.73 22.05 21.72
C GLY A 155 -21.76 20.90 21.91
N GLU A 156 -21.87 19.88 21.07
CA GLU A 156 -20.99 18.70 21.08
C GLU A 156 -19.62 19.05 20.48
N GLU A 157 -18.55 18.68 21.19
CA GLU A 157 -17.16 18.75 20.75
C GLU A 157 -16.65 17.33 20.46
N ALA A 158 -15.80 17.17 19.44
CA ALA A 158 -15.09 15.93 19.14
C ALA A 158 -13.58 16.15 19.24
N TYR A 159 -12.84 15.09 19.60
CA TYR A 159 -11.37 15.13 19.66
C TYR A 159 -10.77 13.82 19.14
N ASP A 160 -9.55 13.95 18.60
CA ASP A 160 -8.69 12.86 18.18
C ASP A 160 -7.25 13.21 18.60
N GLU A 161 -6.57 12.29 19.29
CA GLU A 161 -5.23 12.52 19.83
C GLU A 161 -4.15 12.08 18.83
N LEU A 162 -3.24 12.98 18.46
CA LEU A 162 -2.02 12.64 17.73
C LEU A 162 -0.88 12.37 18.71
N LYS A 163 -0.43 11.11 18.80
CA LYS A 163 0.70 10.71 19.65
C LYS A 163 1.66 9.77 18.93
N TYR A 164 2.94 9.96 19.22
CA TYR A 164 4.04 9.07 18.85
C TYR A 164 5.04 8.99 20.00
N SER A 165 5.55 7.79 20.24
CA SER A 165 6.76 7.57 21.01
C SER A 165 8.00 7.63 20.12
N GLU A 166 9.13 7.95 20.72
CA GLU A 166 10.44 7.95 20.05
C GLU A 166 10.73 6.64 19.30
N LYS A 167 10.37 5.50 19.90
CA LYS A 167 10.59 4.17 19.33
C LYS A 167 9.77 3.91 18.06
N GLU A 168 8.53 4.43 18.01
CA GLU A 168 7.68 4.29 16.83
C GLU A 168 8.25 5.06 15.64
N ILE A 169 8.81 6.24 15.90
CA ILE A 169 9.49 7.07 14.91
C ILE A 169 10.81 6.42 14.50
N GLU A 170 11.57 5.89 15.46
CA GLU A 170 12.88 5.30 15.18
C GLU A 170 12.77 4.10 14.23
N ARG A 171 11.84 3.17 14.50
CA ARG A 171 11.69 1.96 13.68
C ARG A 171 11.28 2.28 12.23
N ILE A 172 10.39 3.25 12.01
CA ILE A 172 9.97 3.63 10.64
C ILE A 172 11.07 4.41 9.93
N GLY A 173 11.81 5.27 10.65
CA GLY A 173 12.96 5.98 10.12
C GLY A 173 14.05 5.02 9.63
N ARG A 174 14.39 4.00 10.43
CA ARG A 174 15.35 2.95 10.03
C ARG A 174 14.90 2.22 8.77
N VAL A 175 13.62 1.86 8.65
CA VAL A 175 13.08 1.24 7.43
C VAL A 175 13.30 2.15 6.21
N ALA A 176 13.04 3.45 6.34
CA ALA A 176 13.25 4.40 5.24
C ALA A 176 14.71 4.52 4.82
N PHE A 177 15.65 4.61 5.77
CA PHE A 177 17.08 4.68 5.48
C PHE A 177 17.61 3.38 4.84
N GLU A 178 17.23 2.21 5.37
CA GLU A 178 17.62 0.92 4.80
C GLU A 178 17.04 0.70 3.40
N LEU A 179 15.81 1.17 3.16
CA LEU A 179 15.22 1.16 1.82
C LEU A 179 15.98 2.08 0.86
N ALA A 180 16.29 3.30 1.28
CA ALA A 180 17.04 4.25 0.47
C ALA A 180 18.42 3.71 0.07
N LYS A 181 19.11 2.97 0.96
CA LYS A 181 20.41 2.33 0.67
C LYS A 181 20.34 1.32 -0.47
N LYS A 182 19.19 0.65 -0.65
CA LYS A 182 18.95 -0.32 -1.71
C LYS A 182 18.55 0.33 -3.04
N ARG A 183 18.33 1.65 -3.04
CA ARG A 183 17.97 2.44 -4.22
C ARG A 183 19.20 3.22 -4.70
N ASP A 184 19.28 3.46 -6.00
CA ASP A 184 20.48 4.07 -6.61
C ASP A 184 20.72 5.51 -6.14
N ARG A 185 19.65 6.23 -5.81
CA ARG A 185 19.68 7.66 -5.48
C ARG A 185 20.00 7.93 -4.02
N LYS A 186 19.82 6.94 -3.13
CA LYS A 186 20.13 7.00 -1.70
C LYS A 186 19.70 8.30 -1.04
N LYS A 187 18.44 8.69 -1.21
CA LYS A 187 17.90 9.94 -0.65
C LYS A 187 16.63 9.70 0.17
N VAL A 188 16.60 10.25 1.38
CA VAL A 188 15.44 10.27 2.26
C VAL A 188 14.97 11.71 2.45
N THR A 189 13.70 11.95 2.16
CA THR A 189 13.00 13.17 2.54
C THR A 189 12.03 12.86 3.70
N SER A 190 12.34 13.38 4.88
CA SER A 190 11.46 13.29 6.05
C SER A 190 10.41 14.39 5.99
N VAL A 191 9.13 14.00 6.05
CA VAL A 191 8.00 14.93 5.91
C VAL A 191 7.21 15.06 7.19
N ASP A 192 7.03 16.29 7.67
CA ASP A 192 6.41 16.59 8.96
C ASP A 192 5.66 17.96 8.97
N LYS A 193 5.19 18.40 10.14
CA LYS A 193 4.69 19.76 10.39
C LYS A 193 5.33 20.42 11.62
N ALA A 194 6.65 20.32 11.77
CA ALA A 194 7.39 20.72 12.98
C ALA A 194 7.33 22.23 13.30
N ASN A 195 6.92 23.06 12.33
CA ASN A 195 6.66 24.48 12.57
C ASN A 195 5.41 24.73 13.43
N VAL A 196 4.53 23.73 13.59
CA VAL A 196 3.28 23.84 14.36
C VAL A 196 3.15 22.76 15.42
N ILE A 197 3.39 21.48 15.07
CA ILE A 197 2.94 20.32 15.85
C ILE A 197 4.10 19.71 16.66
N GLU A 198 3.87 19.40 17.94
CA GLU A 198 4.89 18.86 18.84
C GLU A 198 5.35 17.45 18.45
N THR A 199 4.43 16.56 18.05
CA THR A 199 4.80 15.22 17.55
C THR A 199 5.71 15.30 16.32
N SER A 200 5.54 16.32 15.47
CA SER A 200 6.43 16.57 14.34
C SER A 200 7.80 17.12 14.75
N ARG A 201 7.91 17.83 15.88
CA ARG A 201 9.21 18.26 16.41
C ARG A 201 10.01 17.06 16.92
N LEU A 202 9.37 16.21 17.74
CA LEU A 202 9.94 14.94 18.16
C LEU A 202 10.32 14.06 16.96
N TRP A 203 9.44 13.99 15.95
CA TRP A 203 9.72 13.27 14.70
C TRP A 203 11.03 13.72 14.06
N ARG A 204 11.18 15.04 13.89
CA ARG A 204 12.38 15.63 13.28
C ARG A 204 13.63 15.38 14.10
N GLU A 205 13.56 15.50 15.43
CA GLU A 205 14.69 15.23 16.32
C GLU A 205 15.19 13.77 16.19
N VAL A 206 14.28 12.81 16.17
CA VAL A 206 14.62 11.39 16.01
C VAL A 206 15.19 11.11 14.62
N MET A 207 14.59 11.66 13.57
CA MET A 207 15.06 11.46 12.19
C MET A 207 16.44 12.08 11.95
N HIS A 208 16.74 13.24 12.56
CA HIS A 208 18.07 13.85 12.51
C HIS A 208 19.11 12.95 13.17
N ARG A 209 18.81 12.43 14.36
CA ARG A 209 19.70 11.50 15.06
C ARG A 209 19.95 10.24 14.24
N LEU A 210 18.91 9.66 13.63
CA LEU A 210 19.05 8.50 12.76
C LEU A 210 19.93 8.81 11.54
N ALA A 211 19.80 9.99 10.93
CA ALA A 211 20.60 10.36 9.77
C ALA A 211 22.12 10.29 10.04
N GLU A 212 22.57 10.51 11.28
CA GLU A 212 23.99 10.36 11.67
C GLU A 212 24.48 8.91 11.56
N GLU A 213 23.58 7.92 11.69
CA GLU A 213 23.90 6.50 11.54
C GLU A 213 23.97 6.05 10.05
N TYR A 214 23.51 6.90 9.13
CA TYR A 214 23.39 6.61 7.70
C TYR A 214 24.10 7.66 6.82
N PRO A 215 25.42 7.87 6.99
CA PRO A 215 26.16 8.93 6.30
C PRO A 215 26.20 8.78 4.77
N GLU A 216 25.89 7.61 4.22
CA GLU A 216 25.79 7.35 2.79
C GLU A 216 24.45 7.75 2.16
N VAL A 217 23.46 8.17 2.96
CA VAL A 217 22.12 8.57 2.51
C VAL A 217 21.97 10.10 2.61
N GLU A 218 21.62 10.75 1.51
CA GLU A 218 21.25 12.17 1.52
C GLU A 218 19.94 12.35 2.30
N TYR A 219 19.95 13.18 3.33
CA TYR A 219 18.79 13.45 4.18
C TYR A 219 18.31 14.90 4.05
N SER A 220 17.00 15.10 3.93
CA SER A 220 16.39 16.44 3.98
C SER A 220 15.02 16.43 4.69
N ASP A 221 14.67 17.54 5.34
CA ASP A 221 13.32 17.75 5.87
C ASP A 221 12.42 18.51 4.89
N MET A 222 11.13 18.24 4.92
CA MET A 222 10.13 19.00 4.18
C MET A 222 8.82 19.10 4.97
N LEU A 223 8.15 20.26 4.91
CA LEU A 223 6.81 20.37 5.49
C LEU A 223 5.77 19.69 4.60
N VAL A 224 4.77 19.03 5.19
CA VAL A 224 3.75 18.26 4.46
C VAL A 224 3.01 19.05 3.38
N ASP A 225 2.71 20.32 3.63
CA ASP A 225 2.06 21.21 2.65
C ASP A 225 2.99 21.54 1.46
N ASN A 226 4.28 21.76 1.73
CA ASN A 226 5.26 21.92 0.66
C ASN A 226 5.47 20.59 -0.09
N CYS A 227 5.47 19.45 0.61
CA CYS A 227 5.62 18.13 -0.02
C CYS A 227 4.49 17.87 -1.03
N ALA A 228 3.24 18.16 -0.67
CA ALA A 228 2.11 18.07 -1.59
C ALA A 228 2.35 18.94 -2.84
N MET A 229 2.74 20.21 -2.66
CA MET A 229 3.09 21.07 -3.80
C MET A 229 4.23 20.51 -4.66
N GLN A 230 5.25 19.91 -4.05
CA GLN A 230 6.40 19.34 -4.75
C GLN A 230 6.06 18.05 -5.51
N LEU A 231 5.13 17.23 -5.03
CA LEU A 231 4.63 16.06 -5.75
C LEU A 231 3.96 16.46 -7.07
N VAL A 232 3.32 17.63 -7.12
CA VAL A 232 2.78 18.17 -8.38
C VAL A 232 3.86 18.87 -9.21
N ARG A 233 4.74 19.65 -8.57
CA ARG A 233 5.67 20.56 -9.26
C ARG A 233 6.89 19.87 -9.85
N ASN A 234 7.51 18.96 -9.10
CA ASN A 234 8.76 18.28 -9.44
C ASN A 234 8.89 16.96 -8.66
N PRO A 235 8.02 15.97 -8.92
CA PRO A 235 8.04 14.75 -8.12
C PRO A 235 9.28 13.88 -8.36
N ALA A 236 9.94 14.03 -9.50
CA ALA A 236 11.21 13.36 -9.81
C ALA A 236 12.32 13.67 -8.80
N GLN A 237 12.20 14.72 -7.97
CA GLN A 237 13.18 15.03 -6.92
C GLN A 237 13.20 14.01 -5.77
N PHE A 238 12.11 13.26 -5.57
CA PHE A 238 11.96 12.33 -4.46
C PHE A 238 12.49 10.95 -4.79
N ASP A 239 13.14 10.32 -3.82
CA ASP A 239 13.58 8.92 -3.87
C ASP A 239 12.81 8.11 -2.83
N VAL A 240 13.11 8.30 -1.54
CA VAL A 240 12.31 7.80 -0.43
C VAL A 240 11.72 8.98 0.34
N ILE A 241 10.41 8.97 0.55
CA ILE A 241 9.70 9.88 1.46
C ILE A 241 9.35 9.08 2.71
N VAL A 242 9.62 9.62 3.90
CA VAL A 242 9.21 9.02 5.17
C VAL A 242 8.37 9.98 5.97
N THR A 243 7.24 9.51 6.50
CA THR A 243 6.29 10.38 7.20
C THR A 243 5.35 9.61 8.14
N GLU A 244 4.63 10.35 8.98
CA GLU A 244 3.65 9.79 9.91
C GLU A 244 2.39 9.25 9.21
N ASN A 245 1.52 8.59 9.99
CA ASN A 245 0.39 7.86 9.46
C ASN A 245 -0.58 8.68 8.60
N MET A 246 -1.08 9.80 9.12
CA MET A 246 -2.07 10.62 8.40
C MET A 246 -1.46 11.32 7.18
N PHE A 247 -0.26 11.90 7.32
CA PHE A 247 0.43 12.55 6.20
C PHE A 247 0.79 11.54 5.11
N GLY A 248 1.26 10.36 5.50
CA GLY A 248 1.61 9.29 4.56
C GLY A 248 0.40 8.78 3.81
N ASP A 249 -0.77 8.71 4.46
CA ASP A 249 -2.03 8.39 3.79
C ASP A 249 -2.27 9.34 2.61
N ILE A 250 -2.34 10.64 2.93
CA ILE A 250 -2.67 11.71 1.99
C ILE A 250 -1.65 11.81 0.86
N LEU A 251 -0.36 11.89 1.20
CA LEU A 251 0.71 12.05 0.21
C LEU A 251 0.88 10.82 -0.67
N SER A 252 0.60 9.63 -0.15
CA SER A 252 0.68 8.41 -0.95
C SER A 252 -0.43 8.35 -2.00
N ASP A 253 -1.65 8.76 -1.67
CA ASP A 253 -2.73 8.85 -2.65
C ASP A 253 -2.47 9.96 -3.69
N GLU A 254 -1.87 11.08 -3.28
CA GLU A 254 -1.44 12.12 -4.21
C GLU A 254 -0.37 11.60 -5.18
N ALA A 255 0.71 11.01 -4.67
CA ALA A 255 1.75 10.41 -5.50
C ALA A 255 1.19 9.32 -6.41
N SER A 256 0.21 8.56 -5.93
CA SER A 256 -0.47 7.52 -6.68
C SER A 256 -1.16 8.08 -7.92
N MET A 257 -1.94 9.14 -7.75
CA MET A 257 -2.62 9.79 -8.87
C MET A 257 -1.62 10.38 -9.89
N THR A 258 -0.43 10.82 -9.46
CA THR A 258 0.59 11.29 -10.40
C THR A 258 1.13 10.19 -11.33
N THR A 259 0.93 8.91 -11.03
CA THR A 259 1.31 7.80 -11.92
C THR A 259 0.26 7.48 -12.99
N GLY A 260 -0.93 8.07 -12.90
CA GLY A 260 -2.00 7.92 -13.88
C GLY A 260 -3.08 6.88 -13.56
N SER A 261 -2.82 5.91 -12.68
CA SER A 261 -3.90 5.04 -12.16
C SER A 261 -3.58 4.50 -10.77
N ILE A 262 -4.55 4.63 -9.86
CA ILE A 262 -4.53 3.98 -8.54
C ILE A 262 -4.52 2.45 -8.70
N GLY A 263 -5.13 1.92 -9.77
CA GLY A 263 -5.21 0.49 -10.09
C GLY A 263 -3.87 -0.20 -10.38
N MET A 264 -2.79 0.58 -10.45
CA MET A 264 -1.44 0.10 -10.76
C MET A 264 -0.53 -0.05 -9.54
N LEU A 265 -0.99 0.38 -8.36
CA LEU A 265 -0.07 0.65 -7.26
C LEU A 265 -0.18 -0.40 -6.15
N PRO A 266 0.88 -1.23 -5.99
CA PRO A 266 0.95 -2.20 -4.92
C PRO A 266 1.32 -1.51 -3.61
N SER A 267 1.13 -2.22 -2.50
CA SER A 267 1.71 -1.82 -1.23
C SER A 267 2.09 -3.03 -0.38
N SER A 268 3.02 -2.79 0.54
CA SER A 268 3.33 -3.73 1.61
C SER A 268 3.20 -3.06 2.97
N SER A 269 2.77 -3.83 3.96
CA SER A 269 2.72 -3.47 5.36
C SER A 269 3.62 -4.45 6.10
N LEU A 270 4.77 -3.98 6.57
CA LEU A 270 5.83 -4.81 7.13
C LEU A 270 5.90 -4.64 8.65
N GLY A 271 6.12 -5.76 9.35
CA GLY A 271 6.46 -5.79 10.77
C GLY A 271 7.96 -5.84 11.00
N GLU A 272 8.37 -6.26 12.19
CA GLU A 272 9.77 -6.63 12.42
C GLU A 272 10.10 -7.95 11.69
N GLY A 273 11.27 -8.02 11.05
CA GLY A 273 11.69 -9.19 10.29
C GLY A 273 11.15 -9.21 8.87
N THR A 274 10.73 -10.38 8.38
CA THR A 274 10.28 -10.59 6.99
C THR A 274 8.77 -10.80 6.86
N PHE A 275 8.04 -10.87 7.97
CA PHE A 275 6.58 -11.05 7.92
C PHE A 275 5.90 -9.76 7.45
N GLY A 276 4.95 -9.89 6.53
CA GLY A 276 4.25 -8.76 5.94
C GLY A 276 2.82 -9.08 5.51
N MET A 277 2.07 -8.01 5.23
CA MET A 277 0.79 -8.05 4.54
C MET A 277 0.90 -7.24 3.25
N TYR A 278 0.42 -7.80 2.14
CA TYR A 278 0.55 -7.22 0.82
C TYR A 278 -0.82 -6.98 0.22
N GLU A 279 -1.05 -5.76 -0.26
CA GLU A 279 -2.37 -5.30 -0.69
C GLU A 279 -2.26 -4.20 -1.75
N PRO A 280 -3.19 -4.14 -2.72
CA PRO A 280 -3.31 -2.98 -3.58
C PRO A 280 -3.73 -1.76 -2.75
N ILE A 281 -3.37 -0.56 -3.18
CA ILE A 281 -3.81 0.65 -2.47
C ILE A 281 -5.27 1.04 -2.77
N HIS A 282 -5.83 0.54 -3.88
CA HIS A 282 -7.18 0.91 -4.30
C HIS A 282 -8.24 0.27 -3.38
N GLY A 283 -9.39 0.93 -3.25
CA GLY A 283 -10.51 0.41 -2.48
C GLY A 283 -11.23 -0.77 -3.15
N SER A 284 -12.36 -1.17 -2.57
CA SER A 284 -13.17 -2.33 -3.02
C SER A 284 -14.00 -2.10 -4.28
N ALA A 285 -14.05 -0.87 -4.82
CA ALA A 285 -14.73 -0.51 -6.07
C ALA A 285 -16.10 -1.23 -6.28
N PRO A 286 -17.05 -1.08 -5.33
CA PRO A 286 -18.28 -1.87 -5.29
C PRO A 286 -19.21 -1.62 -6.49
N ASP A 287 -19.03 -0.51 -7.20
CA ASP A 287 -19.74 -0.13 -8.42
C ASP A 287 -19.37 -0.98 -9.63
N ILE A 288 -18.19 -1.62 -9.63
CA ILE A 288 -17.72 -2.50 -10.71
C ILE A 288 -17.54 -3.98 -10.29
N ALA A 289 -17.81 -4.30 -9.02
CA ALA A 289 -17.72 -5.65 -8.50
C ALA A 289 -18.59 -6.64 -9.29
N GLY A 290 -18.02 -7.80 -9.62
CA GLY A 290 -18.65 -8.88 -10.39
C GLY A 290 -18.81 -8.60 -11.89
N GLN A 291 -18.21 -7.51 -12.40
CA GLN A 291 -18.37 -7.11 -13.80
C GLN A 291 -17.15 -7.43 -14.68
N ASN A 292 -16.11 -8.10 -14.15
CA ASN A 292 -14.86 -8.37 -14.87
C ASN A 292 -14.20 -7.08 -15.41
N LYS A 293 -14.23 -6.00 -14.62
CA LYS A 293 -13.69 -4.67 -14.99
C LYS A 293 -12.54 -4.18 -14.11
N ALA A 294 -12.36 -4.79 -12.95
CA ALA A 294 -11.30 -4.45 -12.01
C ALA A 294 -9.91 -4.64 -12.64
N ASN A 295 -8.96 -3.79 -12.27
CA ASN A 295 -7.57 -3.92 -12.66
C ASN A 295 -6.84 -4.82 -11.64
N PRO A 296 -6.37 -6.03 -12.02
CA PRO A 296 -5.70 -6.92 -11.07
C PRO A 296 -4.22 -6.56 -10.85
N ILE A 297 -3.66 -5.62 -11.62
CA ILE A 297 -2.21 -5.38 -11.68
C ILE A 297 -1.64 -4.95 -10.32
N ALA A 298 -2.30 -4.05 -9.59
CA ALA A 298 -1.82 -3.66 -8.26
C ALA A 298 -1.71 -4.85 -7.28
N THR A 299 -2.67 -5.79 -7.32
CA THR A 299 -2.65 -6.98 -6.44
C THR A 299 -1.55 -7.97 -6.89
N ILE A 300 -1.38 -8.14 -8.20
CA ILE A 300 -0.30 -8.95 -8.78
C ILE A 300 1.08 -8.37 -8.44
N LEU A 301 1.26 -7.06 -8.56
CA LEU A 301 2.52 -6.39 -8.17
C LEU A 301 2.74 -6.43 -6.64
N SER A 302 1.67 -6.49 -5.84
CA SER A 302 1.78 -6.72 -4.40
C SER A 302 2.34 -8.11 -4.09
N CYS A 303 2.03 -9.11 -4.93
CA CYS A 303 2.67 -10.43 -4.86
C CYS A 303 4.16 -10.37 -5.22
N ALA A 304 4.56 -9.53 -6.19
CA ALA A 304 5.98 -9.32 -6.49
C ALA A 304 6.72 -8.69 -5.29
N MET A 305 6.10 -7.72 -4.60
CA MET A 305 6.63 -7.18 -3.34
C MET A 305 6.74 -8.26 -2.27
N MET A 306 5.74 -9.14 -2.14
CA MET A 306 5.76 -10.26 -1.19
C MET A 306 6.92 -11.22 -1.41
N LEU A 307 7.10 -11.67 -2.66
CA LEU A 307 8.20 -12.55 -3.04
C LEU A 307 9.56 -11.92 -2.70
N ARG A 308 9.72 -10.62 -2.98
CA ARG A 308 10.93 -9.86 -2.72
C ARG A 308 11.20 -9.67 -1.22
N ASP A 309 10.21 -9.13 -0.50
CA ASP A 309 10.41 -8.57 0.83
C ASP A 309 10.25 -9.62 1.93
N SER A 310 9.31 -10.56 1.79
CA SER A 310 9.11 -11.64 2.77
C SER A 310 9.98 -12.86 2.53
N PHE A 311 10.28 -13.17 1.26
CA PHE A 311 10.89 -14.45 0.89
C PHE A 311 12.26 -14.33 0.23
N SER A 312 12.76 -13.11 -0.04
CA SER A 312 14.01 -12.86 -0.76
C SER A 312 14.08 -13.53 -2.15
N LEU A 313 12.91 -13.77 -2.77
CA LEU A 313 12.73 -14.38 -4.08
C LEU A 313 12.77 -13.29 -5.17
N LEU A 314 13.97 -12.75 -5.40
CA LEU A 314 14.18 -11.56 -6.25
C LEU A 314 13.93 -11.84 -7.73
N GLU A 315 14.30 -13.02 -8.22
CA GLU A 315 14.12 -13.38 -9.64
C GLU A 315 12.65 -13.64 -9.96
N GLU A 316 11.92 -14.22 -9.02
CA GLU A 316 10.49 -14.49 -9.07
C GLU A 316 9.69 -13.19 -9.08
N ALA A 317 10.01 -12.26 -8.17
CA ALA A 317 9.42 -10.92 -8.15
C ALA A 317 9.66 -10.17 -9.47
N LYS A 318 10.89 -10.24 -9.98
CA LYS A 318 11.27 -9.60 -11.26
C LYS A 318 10.54 -10.23 -12.45
N ALA A 319 10.25 -11.53 -12.42
CA ALA A 319 9.46 -12.18 -13.47
C ALA A 319 8.05 -11.60 -13.55
N ILE A 320 7.38 -11.40 -12.41
CA ILE A 320 6.06 -10.75 -12.36
C ILE A 320 6.13 -9.32 -12.91
N GLU A 321 7.09 -8.51 -12.44
CA GLU A 321 7.25 -7.12 -12.89
C GLU A 321 7.53 -7.02 -14.39
N THR A 322 8.33 -7.95 -14.92
CA THR A 322 8.64 -8.04 -16.35
C THR A 322 7.41 -8.44 -17.15
N ALA A 323 6.62 -9.41 -16.68
CA ALA A 323 5.39 -9.84 -17.32
C ALA A 323 4.36 -8.71 -17.39
N VAL A 324 4.14 -7.99 -16.28
CA VAL A 324 3.27 -6.80 -16.25
C VAL A 324 3.76 -5.75 -17.24
N THR A 325 5.05 -5.41 -17.21
CA THR A 325 5.63 -4.42 -18.13
C THR A 325 5.45 -4.84 -19.59
N LYS A 326 5.63 -6.12 -19.90
CA LYS A 326 5.43 -6.65 -21.25
C LYS A 326 3.98 -6.55 -21.69
N VAL A 327 3.03 -6.95 -20.86
CA VAL A 327 1.59 -6.88 -21.18
C VAL A 327 1.14 -5.44 -21.45
N LEU A 328 1.63 -4.47 -20.66
CA LEU A 328 1.37 -3.05 -20.90
C LEU A 328 2.03 -2.57 -22.19
N ASN A 329 3.27 -2.97 -22.50
CA ASN A 329 3.93 -2.62 -23.75
C ASN A 329 3.25 -3.23 -24.99
N ASP A 330 2.59 -4.38 -24.86
CA ASP A 330 1.80 -5.01 -25.93
C ASP A 330 0.44 -4.31 -26.18
N GLY A 331 0.15 -3.26 -25.40
CA GLY A 331 -1.02 -2.38 -25.54
C GLY A 331 -2.26 -2.85 -24.78
N TYR A 332 -2.16 -3.89 -23.94
CA TYR A 332 -3.32 -4.37 -23.17
C TYR A 332 -3.62 -3.43 -22.01
N ARG A 333 -4.92 -3.17 -21.79
CA ARG A 333 -5.42 -2.23 -20.76
C ARG A 333 -6.69 -2.78 -20.12
N THR A 334 -6.85 -2.56 -18.82
CA THR A 334 -8.18 -2.57 -18.19
C THR A 334 -8.84 -1.18 -18.33
N ALA A 335 -10.12 -1.08 -18.00
CA ALA A 335 -10.92 0.12 -18.27
C ALA A 335 -10.37 1.41 -17.62
N ASP A 336 -9.76 1.29 -16.44
CA ASP A 336 -9.19 2.39 -15.65
C ASP A 336 -7.92 3.01 -16.27
N ILE A 337 -7.17 2.24 -17.07
CA ILE A 337 -5.93 2.66 -17.75
C ILE A 337 -6.08 2.73 -19.26
N MET A 338 -7.31 2.67 -19.77
CA MET A 338 -7.57 2.64 -21.21
C MET A 338 -7.10 3.93 -21.90
N ASP A 339 -6.29 3.80 -22.95
CA ASP A 339 -5.76 4.87 -23.77
C ASP A 339 -6.22 4.74 -25.24
N GLU A 340 -5.96 5.77 -26.05
CA GLU A 340 -6.26 5.74 -27.48
C GLU A 340 -5.36 4.70 -28.18
N GLY A 341 -5.97 3.67 -28.76
CA GLY A 341 -5.25 2.56 -29.40
C GLY A 341 -4.96 1.36 -28.49
N GLY A 342 -5.30 1.44 -27.19
CA GLY A 342 -5.23 0.33 -26.26
C GLY A 342 -6.16 -0.84 -26.63
N LYS A 343 -5.82 -2.03 -26.12
CA LYS A 343 -6.62 -3.26 -26.25
C LYS A 343 -7.30 -3.52 -24.92
N LEU A 344 -8.60 -3.20 -24.84
CA LEU A 344 -9.40 -3.40 -23.64
C LEU A 344 -9.50 -4.88 -23.28
N LEU A 345 -9.14 -5.22 -22.06
CA LEU A 345 -9.32 -6.50 -21.40
C LEU A 345 -10.18 -6.33 -20.15
N GLY A 346 -10.86 -7.41 -19.76
CA GLY A 346 -11.42 -7.53 -18.43
C GLY A 346 -10.38 -8.00 -17.42
N THR A 347 -10.79 -8.13 -16.16
CA THR A 347 -9.94 -8.55 -15.04
C THR A 347 -9.28 -9.89 -15.30
N ARG A 348 -10.08 -10.90 -15.69
CA ARG A 348 -9.60 -12.26 -15.94
C ARG A 348 -8.64 -12.34 -17.12
N GLU A 349 -8.97 -11.66 -18.21
CA GLU A 349 -8.15 -11.67 -19.41
C GLU A 349 -6.81 -10.94 -19.19
N MET A 350 -6.79 -9.90 -18.34
CA MET A 350 -5.55 -9.24 -17.93
C MET A 350 -4.65 -10.17 -17.11
N GLY A 351 -5.21 -10.88 -16.11
CA GLY A 351 -4.43 -11.83 -15.33
C GLY A 351 -3.98 -13.06 -16.13
N ASP A 352 -4.79 -13.56 -17.08
CA ASP A 352 -4.38 -14.58 -18.04
C ASP A 352 -3.16 -14.12 -18.87
N LYS A 353 -3.20 -12.90 -19.40
CA LYS A 353 -2.09 -12.34 -20.18
C LYS A 353 -0.82 -12.20 -19.36
N ILE A 354 -0.91 -11.80 -18.09
CA ILE A 354 0.25 -11.70 -17.23
C ILE A 354 0.80 -13.10 -16.91
N ALA A 355 -0.07 -14.05 -16.55
CA ALA A 355 0.29 -15.43 -16.26
C ALA A 355 0.96 -16.14 -17.46
N GLU A 356 0.51 -15.88 -18.69
CA GLU A 356 1.16 -16.38 -19.93
C GLU A 356 2.58 -15.84 -20.15
N ASN A 357 2.93 -14.72 -19.52
CA ASN A 357 4.24 -14.06 -19.66
C ASN A 357 5.16 -14.25 -18.45
N ILE A 358 4.73 -15.03 -17.45
CA ILE A 358 5.60 -15.56 -16.39
C ILE A 358 6.49 -16.64 -16.99
#